data_AF-A0A4Y9ZFC2-F1
#
_entry.id   AF-A0A4Y9ZFC2-F1
#
_cell.length_a   1.000
_cell.length_b   1.000
_cell.length_c   1.000
_cell.angle_alpha   90.00
_cell.angle_beta   90.00
_cell.angle_gamma   90.00
#
_symmetry.space_group_name_H-M   'P 1'
#
loop_
_entity.id
_entity.type
_entity.pdbx_description
1 polymer ?
#
loop_
_entity_poly.entity_id
_entity_poly.type
_entity_poly.pdbx_seq_one_letter_code
_entity_poly.pdbx_strand_id
1 'polypeptide(L)'
;MFGSLVLVYPTEHEGGALVLRHRDEEWTFDSAQAVKNQATLSIGYVAFFSDVEHEVSLVQAGYRVTLTFNVYYDDVGAVEVPPTTVANHTSIKTEMEALFRDPTFLPSGGLLGFGLQHVYPVEKTLDHVHKVLKGSDAVVWRVCSELSAKPKIYLVYGDPEDGYYRVIIDKVVQEDDPIHEGFIYRLLEDKRAIMVDNFLDGAEAENVTPVTWVMKPEATRTKVKTPFIAYGNEAWLTCTYGEACIIASVPAFEIRQQA
;
A
#
# COMPACT_ATOMS: atom_id res chain seq x y z
N MET A 1 -0.10 11.76 -9.09
CA MET A 1 1.33 11.41 -9.01
C MET A 1 1.46 10.11 -8.24
N PHE A 2 2.35 9.19 -8.63
CA PHE A 2 2.57 7.93 -7.92
C PHE A 2 4.02 7.68 -7.52
N GLY A 3 4.96 8.47 -8.04
CA GLY A 3 6.37 8.34 -7.74
C GLY A 3 7.17 9.50 -8.31
N SER A 4 8.47 9.47 -8.06
CA SER A 4 9.45 10.45 -8.51
C SER A 4 10.60 9.75 -9.22
N LEU A 5 11.12 10.38 -10.27
CA LEU A 5 12.35 9.99 -10.96
C LEU A 5 13.36 11.11 -10.83
N VAL A 6 14.47 10.84 -10.16
CA VAL A 6 15.58 11.78 -9.98
C VAL A 6 16.72 11.35 -10.89
N LEU A 7 17.07 12.19 -11.86
CA LEU A 7 18.27 12.03 -12.67
C LEU A 7 19.39 12.89 -12.08
N VAL A 8 20.57 12.30 -11.88
CA VAL A 8 21.76 12.96 -11.36
C VAL A 8 22.75 13.15 -12.50
N TYR A 9 23.05 14.41 -12.82
CA TYR A 9 24.07 14.74 -13.80
C TYR A 9 25.47 14.45 -13.26
N PRO A 10 26.45 14.12 -14.14
CA PRO A 10 27.82 13.85 -13.76
C PRO A 10 28.60 15.14 -13.46
N THR A 11 28.13 15.89 -12.46
CA THR A 11 28.82 17.07 -11.93
C THR A 11 29.66 16.66 -10.74
N GLU A 12 30.87 17.24 -10.61
CA GLU A 12 31.73 16.97 -9.46
C GLU A 12 31.10 17.51 -8.16
N HIS A 13 30.92 16.63 -7.19
CA HIS A 13 30.43 16.97 -5.86
C HIS A 13 30.87 15.94 -4.81
N GLU A 14 30.84 16.33 -3.53
CA GLU A 14 31.01 15.47 -2.35
C GLU A 14 29.79 15.61 -1.43
N GLY A 15 29.37 14.53 -0.78
CA GLY A 15 28.10 14.48 -0.05
C GLY A 15 26.89 14.52 -1.00
N GLY A 16 25.74 14.99 -0.53
CA GLY A 16 24.54 15.07 -1.37
C GLY A 16 23.84 13.73 -1.66
N ALA A 17 24.18 12.68 -0.90
CA ALA A 17 23.53 11.38 -1.01
C ALA A 17 22.01 11.51 -0.78
N LEU A 18 21.24 10.75 -1.56
CA LEU A 18 19.80 10.64 -1.43
C LEU A 18 19.47 9.49 -0.49
N VAL A 19 18.89 9.79 0.66
CA VAL A 19 18.41 8.80 1.63
C VAL A 19 16.92 8.59 1.37
N LEU A 20 16.51 7.33 1.30
CA LEU A 20 15.14 6.87 1.05
C LEU A 20 14.69 6.05 2.25
N ARG A 21 13.50 6.33 2.77
CA ARG A 21 12.89 5.59 3.88
C ARG A 21 11.50 5.16 3.50
N HIS A 22 11.21 3.87 3.67
CA HIS A 22 9.88 3.32 3.51
C HIS A 22 9.67 2.30 4.61
N ARG A 23 8.74 2.60 5.54
CA ARG A 23 8.48 1.78 6.73
C ARG A 23 9.76 1.60 7.55
N ASP A 24 10.11 0.36 7.88
CA ASP A 24 11.28 0.02 8.69
C ASP A 24 12.57 -0.12 7.86
N GLU A 25 12.53 0.19 6.56
CA GLU A 25 13.67 0.06 5.66
C GLU A 25 14.22 1.44 5.23
N GLU A 26 15.54 1.54 5.20
CA GLU A 26 16.28 2.72 4.75
C GLU A 26 17.32 2.34 3.71
N TRP A 27 17.41 3.12 2.62
CA TRP A 27 18.43 2.99 1.59
C TRP A 27 19.13 4.32 1.39
N THR A 28 20.44 4.28 1.15
CA THR A 28 21.22 5.46 0.78
C THR A 28 21.80 5.28 -0.62
N PHE A 29 21.48 6.23 -1.50
CA PHE A 29 22.09 6.35 -2.82
C PHE A 29 23.15 7.46 -2.80
N ASP A 30 24.42 7.09 -2.83
CA ASP A 30 25.54 8.02 -2.96
C ASP A 30 25.61 8.55 -4.40
N SER A 31 25.01 9.71 -4.63
CA SER A 31 24.93 10.34 -5.94
C SER A 31 26.30 10.77 -6.47
N ALA A 32 27.25 11.08 -5.58
CA ALA A 32 28.60 11.47 -5.97
C ALA A 32 29.35 10.26 -6.54
N GLN A 33 29.31 9.13 -5.85
CA GLN A 33 29.96 7.90 -6.33
C GLN A 33 29.28 7.35 -7.59
N ALA A 34 27.96 7.44 -7.68
CA ALA A 34 27.22 6.92 -8.83
C ALA A 34 27.64 7.56 -10.16
N VAL A 35 28.07 8.83 -10.14
CA VAL A 35 28.46 9.56 -11.35
C VAL A 35 29.97 9.77 -11.50
N LYS A 36 30.76 9.41 -10.49
CA LYS A 36 32.22 9.60 -10.49
C LYS A 36 32.93 8.56 -11.35
N ASN A 37 33.94 9.00 -12.12
CA ASN A 37 34.88 8.15 -12.87
C ASN A 37 34.23 7.09 -13.78
N GLN A 38 33.07 7.41 -14.35
CA GLN A 38 32.38 6.53 -15.29
C GLN A 38 33.15 6.49 -16.61
N ALA A 39 33.45 5.29 -17.12
CA ALA A 39 34.25 5.10 -18.33
C ALA A 39 33.55 5.65 -19.60
N THR A 40 32.22 5.73 -19.57
CA THR A 40 31.37 6.30 -20.59
C THR A 40 30.49 7.38 -20.00
N LEU A 41 30.00 8.30 -20.83
CA LEU A 41 29.05 9.33 -20.40
C LEU A 41 27.78 8.65 -19.86
N SER A 42 27.56 8.76 -18.55
CA SER A 42 26.43 8.16 -17.86
C SER A 42 25.80 9.15 -16.89
N ILE A 43 24.57 8.85 -16.51
CA ILE A 43 23.80 9.58 -15.50
C ILE A 43 23.45 8.63 -14.37
N GLY A 44 23.48 9.12 -13.14
CA GLY A 44 22.86 8.41 -12.02
C GLY A 44 21.35 8.57 -12.11
N TYR A 45 20.58 7.57 -11.68
CA TYR A 45 19.14 7.75 -11.52
C TYR A 45 18.62 6.98 -10.31
N VAL A 46 17.55 7.52 -9.73
CA VAL A 46 16.77 6.87 -8.67
C VAL A 46 15.30 7.08 -8.97
N ALA A 47 14.51 6.00 -8.90
CA ALA A 47 13.06 6.06 -8.99
C ALA A 47 12.45 5.45 -7.73
N PHE A 48 11.47 6.12 -7.15
CA PHE A 48 10.81 5.70 -5.92
C PHE A 48 9.33 6.11 -5.90
N PHE A 49 8.51 5.39 -5.14
CA PHE A 49 7.08 5.70 -5.01
C PHE A 49 6.83 6.95 -4.18
N SER A 50 5.66 7.57 -4.37
CA SER A 50 5.30 8.84 -3.74
C SER A 50 5.19 8.76 -2.22
N ASP A 51 4.99 7.56 -1.68
CA ASP A 51 4.91 7.26 -0.24
C ASP A 51 6.28 6.93 0.39
N VAL A 52 7.37 7.03 -0.37
CA VAL A 52 8.74 6.91 0.13
C VAL A 52 9.21 8.28 0.63
N GLU A 53 9.52 8.35 1.92
CA GLU A 53 10.19 9.52 2.50
C GLU A 53 11.59 9.63 1.93
N HIS A 54 12.04 10.84 1.62
CA HIS A 54 13.37 11.03 1.08
C HIS A 54 13.98 12.35 1.52
N GLU A 55 15.29 12.34 1.67
CA GLU A 55 16.09 13.51 2.00
C GLU A 55 17.39 13.51 1.20
N VAL A 56 17.87 14.71 0.89
CA VAL A 56 19.20 14.89 0.32
C VAL A 56 20.11 15.38 1.43
N SER A 57 21.15 14.60 1.74
CA SER A 57 22.18 14.98 2.71
C SER A 57 22.97 16.22 2.25
N LEU A 58 23.70 16.83 3.15
CA LEU A 58 24.49 18.04 2.86
C LEU A 58 25.48 17.78 1.72
N VAL A 59 25.52 18.69 0.74
CA VAL A 59 26.61 18.77 -0.24
C VAL A 59 27.79 19.46 0.44
N GLN A 60 28.88 18.71 0.61
CA GLN A 60 30.07 19.17 1.33
C GLN A 60 31.01 19.98 0.42
N ALA A 61 31.07 19.63 -0.86
CA ALA A 61 31.86 20.32 -1.87
C ALA A 61 31.26 20.16 -3.27
N GLY A 62 31.59 21.10 -4.18
CA GLY A 62 31.13 21.07 -5.58
C GLY A 62 29.64 21.40 -5.75
N TYR A 63 29.04 20.91 -6.83
CA TYR A 63 27.64 21.17 -7.16
C TYR A 63 26.93 19.89 -7.57
N ARG A 64 25.83 19.57 -6.89
CA ARG A 64 24.93 18.48 -7.24
C ARG A 64 23.80 19.02 -8.11
N VAL A 65 23.78 18.63 -9.40
CA VAL A 65 22.74 19.06 -10.34
C VAL A 65 21.84 17.87 -10.68
N THR A 66 20.54 18.02 -10.43
CA THR A 66 19.55 16.96 -10.69
C THR A 66 18.36 17.46 -11.49
N LEU A 67 17.78 16.56 -12.29
CA LEU A 67 16.47 16.74 -12.92
C LEU A 67 15.48 15.80 -12.23
N THR A 68 14.52 16.36 -11.51
CA THR A 68 13.51 15.58 -10.80
C THR A 68 12.18 15.67 -11.54
N PHE A 69 11.62 14.51 -11.87
CA PHE A 69 10.30 14.38 -12.48
C PHE A 69 9.32 13.80 -11.47
N ASN A 70 8.13 14.40 -11.41
CA ASN A 70 6.97 13.78 -10.79
C ASN A 70 6.32 12.85 -11.82
N VAL A 71 6.13 11.58 -11.47
CA VAL A 71 5.56 10.56 -12.36
C VAL A 71 4.08 10.38 -12.03
N TYR A 72 3.23 10.36 -13.05
CA TYR A 72 1.77 10.24 -12.92
C TYR A 72 1.28 9.01 -13.68
N TYR A 73 0.20 8.40 -13.19
CA TYR A 73 -0.54 7.45 -13.99
C TYR A 73 -1.20 8.23 -15.13
N ASP A 74 -1.13 7.66 -16.32
CA ASP A 74 -1.82 8.14 -17.50
C ASP A 74 -2.67 6.96 -18.03
N ASP A 75 -3.69 7.23 -18.84
CA ASP A 75 -4.62 6.21 -19.41
C ASP A 75 -3.95 5.35 -20.50
N VAL A 76 -2.63 5.18 -20.42
CA VAL A 76 -1.84 4.47 -21.43
C VAL A 76 -2.16 2.98 -21.31
N GLY A 77 -2.56 2.38 -22.43
CA GLY A 77 -2.91 0.96 -22.54
C GLY A 77 -1.77 0.02 -22.13
N ALA A 78 -2.05 -1.28 -22.16
CA ALA A 78 -1.18 -2.35 -21.62
C ALA A 78 0.33 -2.12 -21.90
N VAL A 79 1.04 -1.65 -20.88
CA VAL A 79 2.50 -1.54 -20.88
C VAL A 79 3.09 -2.91 -20.54
N GLU A 80 4.26 -3.23 -21.10
CA GLU A 80 5.01 -4.43 -20.75
C GLU A 80 5.27 -4.48 -19.23
N VAL A 81 4.83 -5.57 -18.61
CA VAL A 81 4.99 -5.79 -17.17
C VAL A 81 6.45 -6.18 -16.89
N PRO A 82 7.14 -5.55 -15.91
CA PRO A 82 8.53 -5.88 -15.60
C PRO A 82 8.74 -7.36 -15.28
N PRO A 83 9.87 -7.98 -15.65
CA PRO A 83 10.14 -9.41 -15.40
C PRO A 83 10.05 -9.81 -13.92
N THR A 84 10.50 -8.94 -13.02
CA THR A 84 10.39 -9.15 -11.55
C THR A 84 8.94 -9.21 -11.09
N THR A 85 8.07 -8.39 -11.70
CA THR A 85 6.63 -8.43 -11.42
C THR A 85 6.00 -9.73 -11.95
N VAL A 86 6.49 -10.25 -13.07
CA VAL A 86 6.06 -11.56 -13.62
C VAL A 86 6.48 -12.72 -12.71
N ALA A 87 7.72 -12.71 -12.21
CA ALA A 87 8.23 -13.73 -11.30
C ALA A 87 7.44 -13.74 -9.97
N ASN A 88 7.25 -12.57 -9.35
CA ASN A 88 6.46 -12.43 -8.12
C ASN A 88 5.01 -12.89 -8.33
N HIS A 89 4.41 -12.55 -9.47
CA HIS A 89 3.07 -13.00 -9.82
C HIS A 89 2.97 -14.52 -9.91
N THR A 90 3.92 -15.15 -10.60
CA THR A 90 3.92 -16.61 -10.79
C THR A 90 4.06 -17.35 -9.47
N SER A 91 4.95 -16.89 -8.58
CA SER A 91 5.12 -17.46 -7.24
C SER A 91 3.82 -17.30 -6.45
N ILE A 92 3.38 -16.06 -6.19
CA ILE A 92 2.20 -15.78 -5.35
C ILE A 92 0.97 -16.55 -5.86
N LYS A 93 0.78 -16.62 -7.17
CA LYS A 93 -0.29 -17.42 -7.78
C LYS A 93 -0.18 -18.90 -7.43
N THR A 94 1.00 -19.49 -7.62
CA THR A 94 1.25 -20.91 -7.33
C THR A 94 0.97 -21.23 -5.86
N GLU A 95 1.47 -20.40 -4.94
CA GLU A 95 1.24 -20.58 -3.50
C GLU A 95 -0.24 -20.41 -3.14
N MET A 96 -0.92 -19.40 -3.68
CA MET A 96 -2.36 -19.19 -3.45
C MET A 96 -3.21 -20.33 -4.03
N GLU A 97 -2.87 -20.86 -5.20
CA GLU A 97 -3.54 -22.03 -5.79
C GLU A 97 -3.34 -23.28 -4.91
N ALA A 98 -2.13 -23.51 -4.41
CA ALA A 98 -1.86 -24.58 -3.47
C ALA A 98 -2.69 -24.42 -2.18
N LEU A 99 -2.73 -23.21 -1.63
CA LEU A 99 -3.51 -22.88 -0.44
C LEU A 99 -5.02 -23.08 -0.65
N PHE A 100 -5.56 -22.71 -1.81
CA PHE A 100 -6.99 -22.86 -2.12
C PHE A 100 -7.39 -24.32 -2.38
N ARG A 101 -6.44 -25.18 -2.76
CA ARG A 101 -6.63 -26.63 -2.88
C ARG A 101 -6.50 -27.37 -1.55
N ASP A 102 -6.02 -26.72 -0.50
CA ASP A 102 -5.91 -27.34 0.83
C ASP A 102 -7.30 -27.42 1.50
N PRO A 103 -7.82 -28.62 1.82
CA PRO A 103 -9.11 -28.78 2.47
C PRO A 103 -9.16 -28.17 3.88
N THR A 104 -8.01 -27.99 4.53
CA THR A 104 -7.90 -27.43 5.88
C THR A 104 -7.95 -25.90 5.90
N PHE A 105 -7.67 -25.26 4.76
CA PHE A 105 -7.67 -23.81 4.65
C PHE A 105 -9.06 -23.28 4.31
N LEU A 106 -9.70 -22.58 5.26
CA LEU A 106 -11.05 -22.04 5.14
C LEU A 106 -12.06 -23.10 4.61
N PRO A 107 -12.27 -24.21 5.33
CA PRO A 107 -13.10 -25.32 4.84
C PRO A 107 -14.53 -24.89 4.50
N SER A 108 -15.11 -24.00 5.33
CA SER A 108 -16.44 -23.42 5.14
C SER A 108 -16.44 -22.13 4.30
N GLY A 109 -15.29 -21.74 3.75
CA GLY A 109 -15.08 -20.45 3.11
C GLY A 109 -14.82 -19.34 4.13
N GLY A 110 -14.56 -18.13 3.64
CA GLY A 110 -14.30 -16.98 4.50
C GLY A 110 -13.60 -15.84 3.80
N LEU A 111 -13.07 -14.92 4.60
CA LEU A 111 -12.34 -13.75 4.12
C LEU A 111 -10.84 -13.96 4.27
N LEU A 112 -10.10 -13.70 3.20
CA LEU A 112 -8.64 -13.65 3.18
C LEU A 112 -8.20 -12.19 3.02
N GLY A 113 -7.35 -11.71 3.92
CA GLY A 113 -6.96 -10.31 4.00
C GLY A 113 -5.48 -10.05 3.74
N PHE A 114 -5.21 -8.93 3.06
CA PHE A 114 -3.87 -8.41 2.77
C PHE A 114 -3.83 -6.91 3.05
N GLY A 115 -3.10 -6.48 4.09
CA GLY A 115 -2.80 -5.08 4.35
C GLY A 115 -1.96 -4.49 3.22
N LEU A 116 -2.39 -3.35 2.67
CA LEU A 116 -1.66 -2.73 1.56
C LEU A 116 -0.27 -2.26 2.01
N GLN A 117 0.72 -2.46 1.13
CA GLN A 117 2.10 -2.12 1.39
C GLN A 117 2.45 -0.66 1.11
N HIS A 118 1.64 -0.03 0.27
CA HIS A 118 1.76 1.37 -0.07
C HIS A 118 0.56 2.18 0.36
N VAL A 119 0.78 3.49 0.43
CA VAL A 119 -0.29 4.45 0.66
C VAL A 119 -0.87 4.90 -0.69
N TYR A 120 -2.20 4.95 -0.77
CA TYR A 120 -2.97 5.28 -1.97
C TYR A 120 -3.88 6.49 -1.75
N PRO A 121 -4.09 7.32 -2.78
CA PRO A 121 -5.03 8.42 -2.68
C PRO A 121 -6.43 7.88 -2.37
N VAL A 122 -7.10 8.50 -1.40
CA VAL A 122 -8.51 8.24 -1.09
C VAL A 122 -9.31 9.47 -1.50
N GLU A 123 -10.18 9.29 -2.49
CA GLU A 123 -11.08 10.35 -2.98
C GLU A 123 -12.46 10.22 -2.32
N LYS A 124 -13.55 10.52 -3.05
CA LYS A 124 -14.92 10.28 -2.56
C LYS A 124 -15.27 8.78 -2.47
N THR A 125 -14.58 7.94 -3.25
CA THR A 125 -14.78 6.48 -3.27
C THR A 125 -13.44 5.75 -3.35
N LEU A 126 -13.46 4.44 -3.08
CA LEU A 126 -12.30 3.54 -3.19
C LEU A 126 -12.21 2.86 -4.55
N ASP A 127 -13.17 3.10 -5.45
CA ASP A 127 -13.31 2.33 -6.70
C ASP A 127 -12.13 2.53 -7.65
N HIS A 128 -11.37 3.61 -7.51
CA HIS A 128 -10.21 3.87 -8.35
C HIS A 128 -8.92 3.20 -7.81
N VAL A 129 -8.85 2.88 -6.51
CA VAL A 129 -7.61 2.44 -5.84
C VAL A 129 -7.03 1.19 -6.47
N HIS A 130 -7.88 0.22 -6.86
CA HIS A 130 -7.43 -1.02 -7.49
C HIS A 130 -6.71 -0.81 -8.83
N LYS A 131 -6.93 0.32 -9.51
CA LYS A 131 -6.29 0.66 -10.79
C LYS A 131 -4.88 1.23 -10.63
N VAL A 132 -4.55 1.69 -9.43
CA VAL A 132 -3.32 2.41 -9.12
C VAL A 132 -2.47 1.69 -8.08
N LEU A 133 -2.71 0.40 -7.87
CA LEU A 133 -1.92 -0.42 -6.95
C LEU A 133 -0.46 -0.48 -7.40
N LYS A 134 0.45 -0.46 -6.43
CA LYS A 134 1.91 -0.45 -6.60
C LYS A 134 2.49 -1.79 -6.17
N GLY A 135 3.59 -2.20 -6.82
CA GLY A 135 4.40 -3.33 -6.38
C GLY A 135 3.61 -4.61 -6.08
N SER A 136 3.83 -5.19 -4.90
CA SER A 136 3.19 -6.43 -4.44
C SER A 136 1.67 -6.33 -4.32
N ASP A 137 1.13 -5.15 -3.98
CA ASP A 137 -0.31 -4.95 -3.83
C ASP A 137 -1.04 -5.20 -5.16
N ALA A 138 -0.46 -4.71 -6.27
CA ALA A 138 -0.98 -4.92 -7.61
C ALA A 138 -0.93 -6.40 -8.02
N VAL A 139 0.14 -7.10 -7.62
CA VAL A 139 0.29 -8.53 -7.88
C VAL A 139 -0.77 -9.33 -7.13
N VAL A 140 -0.96 -9.07 -5.83
CA VAL A 140 -1.98 -9.74 -5.00
C VAL A 140 -3.38 -9.50 -5.57
N TRP A 141 -3.72 -8.26 -5.92
CA TRP A 141 -5.01 -7.95 -6.54
C TRP A 141 -5.25 -8.75 -7.83
N ARG A 142 -4.23 -8.81 -8.70
CA ARG A 142 -4.31 -9.54 -9.97
C ARG A 142 -4.50 -11.03 -9.74
N VAL A 143 -3.70 -11.63 -8.87
CA VAL A 143 -3.81 -13.06 -8.53
C VAL A 143 -5.17 -13.38 -7.93
N CYS A 144 -5.65 -12.58 -6.96
CA CYS A 144 -6.99 -12.77 -6.40
C CYS A 144 -8.09 -12.69 -7.48
N SER A 145 -7.94 -11.79 -8.45
CA SER A 145 -8.87 -11.64 -9.57
C SER A 145 -8.85 -12.86 -10.50
N GLU A 146 -7.67 -13.35 -10.86
CA GLU A 146 -7.48 -14.56 -11.69
C GLU A 146 -8.04 -15.82 -11.02
N LEU A 147 -7.89 -15.93 -9.70
CA LEU A 147 -8.43 -17.04 -8.90
C LEU A 147 -9.91 -16.85 -8.53
N SER A 148 -10.60 -15.87 -9.13
CA SER A 148 -12.02 -15.58 -8.89
C SER A 148 -12.38 -15.34 -7.41
N ALA A 149 -11.41 -14.91 -6.59
CA ALA A 149 -11.56 -14.65 -5.16
C ALA A 149 -12.18 -13.26 -4.87
N LYS A 150 -12.76 -12.61 -5.88
CA LYS A 150 -13.52 -11.34 -5.81
C LYS A 150 -12.87 -10.30 -4.87
N PRO A 151 -11.61 -9.88 -5.13
CA PRO A 151 -10.92 -8.94 -4.28
C PRO A 151 -11.64 -7.59 -4.24
N LYS A 152 -11.59 -6.94 -3.08
CA LYS A 152 -12.15 -5.60 -2.87
C LYS A 152 -11.30 -4.81 -1.88
N ILE A 153 -11.21 -3.49 -2.11
CA ILE A 153 -10.48 -2.57 -1.25
C ILE A 153 -11.38 -2.11 -0.10
N TYR A 154 -10.86 -2.16 1.12
CA TYR A 154 -11.48 -1.60 2.32
C TYR A 154 -10.51 -0.64 3.00
N LEU A 155 -11.04 0.42 3.61
CA LEU A 155 -10.33 1.19 4.62
C LEU A 155 -10.34 0.43 5.94
N VAL A 156 -9.28 0.57 6.71
CA VAL A 156 -9.10 -0.06 8.03
C VAL A 156 -9.13 1.04 9.08
N TYR A 157 -9.90 0.84 10.15
CA TYR A 157 -9.94 1.69 11.32
C TYR A 157 -9.71 0.84 12.57
N GLY A 158 -8.83 1.30 13.45
CA GLY A 158 -8.63 0.71 14.76
C GLY A 158 -8.09 1.72 15.75
N ASP A 159 -7.93 1.30 17.01
CA ASP A 159 -7.21 2.09 18.01
C ASP A 159 -5.80 1.48 18.21
N PRO A 160 -4.71 2.21 17.91
CA PRO A 160 -3.34 1.74 18.09
C PRO A 160 -2.96 1.50 19.56
N GLU A 161 -3.58 2.23 20.51
CA GLU A 161 -3.22 2.13 21.93
C GLU A 161 -3.85 0.90 22.60
N ASP A 162 -5.00 0.48 22.07
CA ASP A 162 -5.85 -0.54 22.67
C ASP A 162 -5.77 -1.88 21.91
N GLY A 163 -5.55 -1.87 20.58
CA GLY A 163 -5.47 -3.08 19.76
C GLY A 163 -6.75 -3.93 19.73
N TYR A 164 -7.81 -3.50 20.43
CA TYR A 164 -9.00 -4.28 20.73
C TYR A 164 -10.00 -4.36 19.59
N TYR A 165 -10.01 -3.38 18.68
CA TYR A 165 -11.00 -3.30 17.60
C TYR A 165 -10.34 -3.04 16.26
N ARG A 166 -10.74 -3.80 15.25
CA ARG A 166 -10.45 -3.49 13.85
C ARG A 166 -11.73 -3.57 13.05
N VAL A 167 -12.09 -2.44 12.46
CA VAL A 167 -13.25 -2.32 11.58
C VAL A 167 -12.76 -2.01 10.18
N ILE A 168 -13.27 -2.74 9.21
CA ILE A 168 -13.05 -2.45 7.80
C ILE A 168 -14.33 -1.90 7.17
N ILE A 169 -14.19 -0.97 6.24
CA ILE A 169 -15.33 -0.42 5.49
C ILE A 169 -14.90 -0.04 4.07
N ASP A 170 -15.73 -0.36 3.09
CA ASP A 170 -15.48 -0.09 1.66
C ASP A 170 -16.00 1.29 1.22
N LYS A 171 -16.09 2.23 2.16
CA LYS A 171 -16.65 3.57 1.99
C LYS A 171 -15.75 4.58 2.67
N VAL A 172 -15.57 5.72 2.01
CA VAL A 172 -14.87 6.86 2.59
C VAL A 172 -15.81 7.55 3.57
N VAL A 173 -15.41 7.61 4.84
CA VAL A 173 -16.19 8.23 5.92
C VAL A 173 -15.69 9.67 6.07
N GLN A 174 -16.48 10.63 5.60
CA GLN A 174 -16.16 12.05 5.80
C GLN A 174 -16.66 12.48 7.17
N GLU A 175 -15.74 12.66 8.13
CA GLU A 175 -16.04 13.38 9.36
C GLU A 175 -15.38 14.77 9.36
N ASP A 176 -16.15 15.76 9.82
CA ASP A 176 -15.67 17.11 10.07
C ASP A 176 -15.15 17.31 11.49
N ASP A 177 -15.41 16.36 12.40
CA ASP A 177 -14.99 16.41 13.80
C ASP A 177 -13.77 15.52 14.09
N PRO A 178 -12.88 15.90 15.04
CA PRO A 178 -11.83 15.02 15.51
C PRO A 178 -12.44 13.77 16.15
N ILE A 179 -11.93 12.61 15.77
CA ILE A 179 -12.30 11.29 16.32
C ILE A 179 -12.28 11.36 17.86
N HIS A 180 -13.45 11.49 18.47
CA HIS A 180 -13.67 11.33 19.90
C HIS A 180 -13.86 9.84 20.24
N GLU A 181 -13.70 9.50 21.52
CA GLU A 181 -14.17 8.23 22.08
C GLU A 181 -15.56 7.91 21.52
N GLY A 182 -15.75 6.70 20.96
CA GLY A 182 -17.01 6.32 20.34
C GLY A 182 -17.01 6.22 18.81
N PHE A 183 -15.98 6.69 18.10
CA PHE A 183 -15.95 6.65 16.63
C PHE A 183 -16.15 5.25 16.04
N ILE A 184 -15.47 4.23 16.58
CA ILE A 184 -15.63 2.85 16.13
C ILE A 184 -17.08 2.38 16.28
N TYR A 185 -17.76 2.75 17.36
CA TYR A 185 -19.17 2.41 17.58
C TYR A 185 -20.08 3.12 16.56
N ARG A 186 -19.83 4.40 16.28
CA ARG A 186 -20.56 5.15 15.23
C ARG A 186 -20.30 4.59 13.84
N LEU A 187 -19.07 4.14 13.56
CA LEU A 187 -18.72 3.49 12.30
C LEU A 187 -19.52 2.19 12.10
N LEU A 188 -19.71 1.41 13.16
CA LEU A 188 -20.50 0.18 13.15
C LEU A 188 -22.01 0.40 12.99
N GLU A 189 -22.51 1.64 13.10
CA GLU A 189 -23.89 1.97 12.71
C GLU A 189 -24.06 1.90 11.18
N ASP A 190 -22.99 2.08 10.41
CA ASP A 190 -23.01 1.87 8.95
C ASP A 190 -22.99 0.37 8.65
N LYS A 191 -24.02 -0.10 7.95
CA LYS A 191 -24.17 -1.52 7.57
C LYS A 191 -23.05 -2.05 6.68
N ARG A 192 -22.20 -1.18 6.12
CA ARG A 192 -21.03 -1.55 5.32
C ARG A 192 -19.77 -1.77 6.17
N ALA A 193 -19.79 -1.34 7.43
CA ALA A 193 -18.70 -1.58 8.36
C ALA A 193 -18.71 -3.03 8.84
N ILE A 194 -17.54 -3.65 8.89
CA ILE A 194 -17.36 -5.04 9.30
C ILE A 194 -16.31 -5.06 10.42
N MET A 195 -16.70 -5.54 11.59
CA MET A 195 -15.75 -5.84 12.67
C MET A 195 -14.99 -7.12 12.32
N VAL A 196 -13.66 -7.05 12.20
CA VAL A 196 -12.81 -8.16 11.75
C VAL A 196 -11.86 -8.70 12.82
N ASP A 197 -11.59 -7.91 13.86
CA ASP A 197 -10.94 -8.36 15.09
C ASP A 197 -11.73 -7.82 16.28
N ASN A 198 -11.83 -8.61 17.36
CA ASN A 198 -12.30 -8.11 18.65
C ASN A 198 -11.55 -8.79 19.80
N PHE A 199 -11.05 -7.97 20.73
CA PHE A 199 -10.69 -8.39 22.09
C PHE A 199 -11.31 -7.40 23.08
N LEU A 200 -12.63 -7.39 23.23
CA LEU A 200 -13.24 -6.79 24.43
C LEU A 200 -12.77 -7.60 25.63
N ASP A 201 -12.27 -6.97 26.69
CA ASP A 201 -11.93 -7.53 28.02
C ASP A 201 -12.70 -8.83 28.38
N GLY A 202 -12.24 -9.97 27.87
CA GLY A 202 -12.88 -11.29 28.06
C GLY A 202 -14.29 -11.49 27.48
N ALA A 203 -14.85 -10.57 26.69
CA ALA A 203 -16.18 -10.70 26.08
C ALA A 203 -16.09 -10.85 24.55
N GLU A 204 -16.59 -11.96 24.02
CA GLU A 204 -16.74 -12.12 22.56
C GLU A 204 -17.82 -11.16 22.05
N ALA A 205 -17.52 -10.36 21.02
CA ALA A 205 -18.54 -9.55 20.36
C ALA A 205 -19.39 -10.46 19.47
N GLU A 206 -20.71 -10.31 19.54
CA GLU A 206 -21.65 -11.20 18.85
C GLU A 206 -21.62 -11.08 17.31
N ASN A 207 -20.92 -10.09 16.73
CA ASN A 207 -20.95 -9.76 15.29
C ASN A 207 -19.55 -9.57 14.67
N VAL A 208 -18.59 -10.43 14.99
CA VAL A 208 -17.27 -10.43 14.35
C VAL A 208 -17.28 -11.31 13.10
N THR A 209 -16.82 -10.76 11.98
CA THR A 209 -16.54 -11.55 10.77
C THR A 209 -15.04 -11.75 10.67
N PRO A 210 -14.50 -12.91 11.09
CA PRO A 210 -13.06 -13.12 11.14
C PRO A 210 -12.44 -13.06 9.74
N VAL A 211 -11.27 -12.44 9.65
CA VAL A 211 -10.44 -12.40 8.45
C VAL A 211 -9.17 -13.19 8.71
N THR A 212 -8.87 -14.15 7.83
CA THR A 212 -7.56 -14.80 7.82
C THR A 212 -6.58 -13.85 7.15
N TRP A 213 -5.65 -13.29 7.91
CA TRP A 213 -4.66 -12.34 7.38
C TRP A 213 -3.40 -13.07 6.91
N VAL A 214 -3.06 -12.94 5.62
CA VAL A 214 -1.70 -13.26 5.14
C VAL A 214 -0.74 -12.17 5.59
N MET A 215 -1.23 -10.94 5.54
CA MET A 215 -0.51 -9.74 5.92
C MET A 215 -1.50 -8.85 6.66
N LYS A 216 -1.33 -8.74 7.98
CA LYS A 216 -2.23 -7.97 8.81
C LYS A 216 -1.90 -6.47 8.66
N PRO A 217 -2.86 -5.59 8.34
CA PRO A 217 -2.62 -4.16 8.37
C PRO A 217 -2.33 -3.72 9.81
N GLU A 218 -1.57 -2.64 9.98
CA GLU A 218 -1.37 -2.07 11.31
C GLU A 218 -2.72 -1.62 11.90
N ALA A 219 -2.76 -1.40 13.22
CA ALA A 219 -3.93 -0.83 13.86
C ALA A 219 -3.69 0.67 13.91
N THR A 220 -4.31 1.44 13.02
CA THR A 220 -4.18 2.89 13.08
C THR A 220 -5.53 3.58 13.24
N ARG A 221 -5.49 4.74 13.93
CA ARG A 221 -6.55 5.76 13.92
C ARG A 221 -6.55 6.46 12.58
N THR A 222 -6.72 5.70 11.51
CA THR A 222 -6.57 6.14 10.13
C THR A 222 -7.18 7.53 9.94
N LYS A 223 -6.31 8.54 9.90
CA LYS A 223 -6.73 9.92 9.74
C LYS A 223 -7.14 10.11 8.30
N VAL A 224 -8.43 10.07 8.04
CA VAL A 224 -9.02 10.59 6.79
C VAL A 224 -8.67 12.08 6.58
N LYS A 225 -7.92 12.73 7.48
CA LYS A 225 -7.24 14.01 7.24
C LYS A 225 -5.81 13.99 7.81
N THR A 226 -4.86 13.52 7.02
CA THR A 226 -3.52 14.10 7.04
C THR A 226 -3.25 14.66 5.66
N PRO A 227 -3.05 15.98 5.51
CA PRO A 227 -2.45 16.51 4.30
C PRO A 227 -1.11 15.83 4.10
N PHE A 228 -1.06 14.83 3.23
CA PHE A 228 0.20 14.25 2.80
C PHE A 228 0.84 15.27 1.88
N ILE A 229 2.03 15.73 2.25
CA ILE A 229 2.89 16.42 1.31
C ILE A 229 3.41 15.31 0.40
N ALA A 230 2.82 15.16 -0.78
CA ALA A 230 3.48 14.39 -1.82
C ALA A 230 4.81 15.11 -2.10
N TYR A 231 5.92 14.49 -1.71
CA TYR A 231 7.24 15.05 -1.93
C TYR A 231 7.55 14.96 -3.43
N GLY A 232 7.24 16.04 -4.13
CA GLY A 232 7.63 16.34 -5.50
C GLY A 232 8.13 17.79 -5.60
N ASN A 233 8.40 18.26 -6.81
CA ASN A 233 8.90 19.64 -7.02
C ASN A 233 7.98 20.75 -6.48
N GLU A 234 6.72 20.43 -6.17
CA GLU A 234 5.74 21.30 -5.51
C GLU A 234 4.95 20.46 -4.50
N ALA A 235 4.70 21.01 -3.30
CA ALA A 235 3.85 20.38 -2.30
C ALA A 235 2.38 20.54 -2.71
N TRP A 236 1.77 19.49 -3.24
CA TRP A 236 0.33 19.46 -3.54
C TRP A 236 -0.45 18.87 -2.35
N LEU A 237 -1.34 19.67 -1.77
CA LEU A 237 -2.28 19.26 -0.72
C LEU A 237 -3.60 18.81 -1.35
N THR A 238 -3.75 17.56 -1.77
CA THR A 238 -5.01 17.17 -2.44
C THR A 238 -5.52 15.75 -2.20
N CYS A 239 -4.95 14.95 -1.29
CA CYS A 239 -5.55 13.65 -0.99
C CYS A 239 -5.57 13.35 0.51
N THR A 240 -6.70 12.80 0.93
CA THR A 240 -6.83 12.06 2.17
C THR A 240 -6.16 10.71 1.99
N TYR A 241 -5.44 10.24 3.01
CA TYR A 241 -4.82 8.93 2.99
C TYR A 241 -5.31 8.13 4.18
N GLY A 242 -5.54 6.84 3.96
CA GLY A 242 -5.86 5.93 5.04
C GLY A 242 -5.29 4.55 4.82
N GLU A 243 -5.10 3.81 5.91
CA GLU A 243 -4.76 2.39 5.81
C GLU A 243 -5.88 1.65 5.10
N ALA A 244 -5.48 0.87 4.12
CA ALA A 244 -6.39 0.09 3.31
C ALA A 244 -5.87 -1.35 3.21
N CYS A 245 -6.79 -2.25 2.92
CA CYS A 245 -6.49 -3.66 2.70
C CYS A 245 -7.27 -4.20 1.51
N ILE A 246 -6.75 -5.26 0.92
CA ILE A 246 -7.47 -6.13 -0.01
C ILE A 246 -8.13 -7.22 0.83
N ILE A 247 -9.44 -7.38 0.69
CA ILE A 247 -10.17 -8.55 1.18
C ILE A 247 -10.64 -9.35 -0.01
N ALA A 248 -10.28 -10.63 -0.04
CA ALA A 248 -10.73 -11.61 -1.00
C ALA A 248 -11.74 -12.57 -0.35
N SER A 249 -12.86 -12.80 -1.03
CA SER A 249 -13.89 -13.76 -0.61
C SER A 249 -13.53 -15.14 -1.15
N VAL A 250 -13.21 -16.07 -0.26
CA VAL A 250 -12.85 -17.44 -0.60
C VAL A 250 -14.09 -18.34 -0.40
N PRO A 251 -14.59 -19.03 -1.45
CA PRO A 251 -15.69 -19.97 -1.31
C PRO A 251 -15.33 -21.17 -0.43
N ALA A 252 -16.36 -21.87 0.08
CA ALA A 252 -16.18 -23.14 0.77
C ALA A 252 -15.44 -24.17 -0.09
N PHE A 253 -14.72 -25.08 0.56
CA PHE A 253 -13.89 -26.07 -0.14
C PHE A 253 -14.67 -26.90 -1.16
N GLU A 254 -15.88 -27.32 -0.81
CA GLU A 254 -16.77 -28.08 -1.70
C GLU A 254 -17.08 -27.34 -3.01
N ILE A 255 -17.17 -26.00 -2.96
CA ILE A 255 -17.40 -25.15 -4.14
C ILE A 255 -16.10 -24.99 -4.93
N ARG A 256 -14.96 -24.82 -4.25
CA ARG A 256 -13.63 -24.68 -4.88
C ARG A 256 -13.23 -25.91 -5.70
N GLN A 257 -13.69 -27.11 -5.32
CA GLN A 257 -13.40 -28.36 -6.06
C GLN A 257 -14.16 -28.48 -7.39
N GLN A 258 -15.21 -27.69 -7.60
CA GLN A 258 -16.08 -27.77 -8.79
C GLN A 258 -15.72 -26.73 -9.87
N ALA A 259 -14.83 -25.79 -9.55
CA ALA A 259 -14.39 -24.69 -10.40
C ALA A 259 -13.02 -25.01 -11.05
#